data_AF-A0A8J6Y9V0-F1
#
_entry.id   AF-A0A8J6Y9V0-F1
#
_cell.length_a   1.000
_cell.length_b   1.000
_cell.length_c   1.000
_cell.angle_alpha   90.00
_cell.angle_beta   90.00
_cell.angle_gamma   90.00
#
_symmetry.space_group_name_H-M   'P 1'
#
loop_
_entity.id
_entity.type
_entity.pdbx_description
1 polymer ?
#
loop_
_entity_poly.entity_id
_entity_poly.type
_entity_poly.pdbx_seq_one_letter_code
_entity_poly.pdbx_strand_id
1 'polypeptide(L)'
;MKRIAKMGGIALIVAVAVIGIYQWGVHDGLTGSSWLTRAAEAAGGTVTKPNEAAPDRYVYYPGTEVLGADEIRLIALGTGMPAARRSQAATCWLVELGNGDKFIFDIGTGANANMSALMIPFDYLNRIFLTHLHTDHWGDLPGLWAGGWTAGRTIPLEIWGPSGAVPEMGTKYAVEHFL
;
A
#
# COMPACT_ATOMS: atom_id res chain seq x y z
N MET A 1 -61.34 21.63 -49.16
CA MET A 1 -61.54 21.67 -47.69
C MET A 1 -60.27 21.12 -47.02
N LYS A 2 -59.61 21.94 -46.18
CA LYS A 2 -58.26 21.70 -45.65
C LYS A 2 -58.27 20.61 -44.57
N ARG A 3 -57.37 19.63 -44.68
CA ARG A 3 -57.03 18.67 -43.61
C ARG A 3 -56.16 19.39 -42.56
N ILE A 4 -56.75 19.76 -41.45
CA ILE A 4 -56.04 20.17 -40.23
C ILE A 4 -56.38 19.13 -39.16
N ALA A 5 -55.41 18.84 -38.29
CA ALA A 5 -55.48 17.97 -37.10
C ALA A 5 -55.16 16.48 -37.29
N LYS A 6 -53.85 16.18 -37.22
CA LYS A 6 -53.32 14.94 -36.60
C LYS A 6 -51.86 15.07 -36.14
N MET A 7 -51.17 16.18 -36.46
CA MET A 7 -49.79 16.45 -36.01
C MET A 7 -49.66 16.89 -34.53
N GLY A 8 -50.74 17.38 -33.90
CA GLY A 8 -50.67 17.93 -32.54
C GLY A 8 -50.40 16.89 -31.44
N GLY A 9 -50.95 15.67 -31.56
CA GLY A 9 -50.77 14.63 -30.55
C GLY A 9 -49.35 14.06 -30.50
N ILE A 10 -48.74 13.83 -31.67
CA ILE A 10 -47.35 13.35 -31.76
C ILE A 10 -46.38 14.41 -31.25
N ALA A 11 -46.59 15.68 -31.62
CA ALA A 11 -45.77 16.78 -31.14
C ALA A 11 -45.83 16.93 -29.61
N LEU A 12 -47.01 16.75 -29.01
CA LEU A 12 -47.18 16.80 -27.56
C LEU A 12 -46.46 15.65 -26.85
N ILE A 13 -46.55 14.43 -27.38
CA ILE A 13 -45.85 13.25 -26.82
C ILE A 13 -44.33 13.46 -26.86
N VAL A 14 -43.80 13.95 -27.99
CA VAL A 14 -42.36 14.25 -28.13
C VAL A 14 -41.94 15.34 -27.15
N ALA A 15 -42.73 16.41 -27.01
CA ALA A 15 -42.42 17.49 -26.07
C ALA A 15 -42.38 16.99 -24.60
N VAL A 16 -43.35 16.17 -24.20
CA VAL A 16 -43.37 15.58 -22.84
C VAL A 16 -42.19 14.64 -22.63
N ALA A 17 -41.83 13.82 -23.62
CA ALA A 17 -40.68 12.94 -23.52
C ALA A 17 -39.35 13.71 -23.39
N VAL A 18 -39.16 14.77 -24.18
CA VAL A 18 -37.96 15.61 -24.12
C VAL A 18 -37.86 16.32 -22.76
N ILE A 19 -38.97 16.86 -22.26
CA ILE A 19 -39.00 17.47 -20.92
C ILE A 19 -38.71 16.41 -19.86
N GLY A 20 -39.29 15.22 -19.94
CA GLY A 20 -39.01 14.12 -19.01
C GLY A 20 -37.54 13.72 -18.99
N ILE A 21 -36.91 13.56 -20.16
CA ILE A 21 -35.48 13.25 -20.28
C ILE A 21 -34.62 14.38 -19.72
N TYR A 22 -34.98 15.64 -20.00
CA TYR A 22 -34.26 16.80 -19.47
C TYR A 22 -34.35 16.88 -17.94
N GLN A 23 -35.54 16.75 -17.38
CA GLN A 23 -35.76 16.77 -15.93
C GLN A 23 -35.07 15.59 -15.24
N TRP A 24 -35.05 14.41 -15.87
CA TRP A 24 -34.28 13.27 -15.40
C TRP A 24 -32.78 13.60 -15.41
N GLY A 25 -32.23 14.09 -16.51
CA GLY A 25 -30.81 14.44 -16.59
C GLY A 25 -30.39 15.51 -15.57
N VAL A 26 -31.27 16.48 -15.29
CA VAL A 26 -31.05 17.48 -14.22
C VAL A 26 -31.03 16.81 -12.84
N HIS A 27 -31.95 15.87 -12.56
CA HIS A 27 -31.97 15.12 -11.32
C HIS A 27 -30.69 14.30 -11.13
N ASP A 28 -30.30 13.51 -12.14
CA ASP A 28 -29.07 12.70 -12.13
C ASP A 28 -27.82 13.57 -11.91
N GLY A 29 -27.78 14.77 -12.52
CA GLY A 29 -26.69 15.73 -12.33
C GLY A 29 -26.63 16.33 -10.93
N LEU A 30 -27.77 16.49 -10.25
CA LEU A 30 -27.84 17.01 -8.88
C LEU A 30 -27.52 15.94 -7.83
N THR A 31 -27.88 14.68 -8.08
CA THR A 31 -27.67 13.56 -7.14
C THR A 31 -26.38 12.80 -7.37
N GLY A 32 -25.72 13.00 -8.52
CA GLY A 32 -24.55 12.21 -8.91
C GLY A 32 -24.87 10.76 -9.25
N SER A 33 -26.16 10.41 -9.36
CA SER A 33 -26.61 9.06 -9.70
C SER A 33 -27.03 9.03 -11.17
N SER A 34 -26.22 8.44 -12.04
CA SER A 34 -26.55 8.26 -13.46
C SER A 34 -26.49 6.78 -13.81
N TRP A 35 -27.46 6.31 -14.60
CA TRP A 35 -27.44 4.96 -15.17
C TRP A 35 -26.65 4.88 -16.47
N LEU A 36 -26.41 6.03 -17.12
CA LEU A 36 -25.65 6.17 -18.37
C LEU A 36 -24.14 6.35 -18.13
N THR A 37 -23.77 6.93 -16.99
CA THR A 37 -22.38 7.21 -16.61
C THR A 37 -22.17 6.70 -15.20
N ARG A 38 -21.19 5.81 -15.00
CA ARG A 38 -20.72 5.50 -13.64
C ARG A 38 -20.23 6.80 -12.99
N ALA A 39 -20.68 7.07 -11.77
CA ALA A 39 -20.11 8.15 -10.97
C ALA A 39 -18.59 7.93 -10.86
N ALA A 40 -17.82 9.02 -10.85
CA ALA A 40 -16.41 8.94 -10.52
C ALA A 40 -16.30 8.43 -9.08
N GLU A 41 -15.82 7.21 -8.89
CA GLU A 41 -15.55 6.70 -7.54
C GLU A 41 -14.29 7.37 -7.04
N ALA A 42 -14.39 8.05 -5.90
CA ALA A 42 -13.22 8.55 -5.21
C ALA A 42 -12.33 7.35 -4.85
N ALA A 43 -11.01 7.52 -4.95
CA ALA A 43 -10.05 6.46 -4.61
C ALA A 43 -10.06 6.09 -3.11
N GLY A 44 -10.86 6.76 -2.29
CA GLY A 44 -11.00 6.48 -0.86
C GLY A 44 -12.40 6.76 -0.31
N GLY A 45 -12.57 6.49 0.98
CA GLY A 45 -13.85 6.56 1.67
C GLY A 45 -14.41 7.98 1.79
N THR A 46 -15.73 8.09 1.88
CA THR A 46 -16.43 9.38 1.99
C THR A 46 -16.34 9.91 3.42
N VAL A 47 -15.83 11.13 3.58
CA VAL A 47 -15.85 11.85 4.87
C VAL A 47 -17.28 12.32 5.16
N THR A 48 -17.87 11.85 6.26
CA THR A 48 -19.28 12.16 6.58
C THR A 48 -19.48 13.31 7.56
N LYS A 49 -18.44 13.68 8.35
CA LYS A 49 -18.49 14.79 9.31
C LYS A 49 -17.18 15.60 9.34
N PRO A 50 -17.21 16.89 9.75
CA PRO A 50 -16.02 17.75 9.72
C PRO A 50 -14.85 17.34 10.65
N ASN A 51 -15.15 16.65 11.76
CA ASN A 51 -14.17 16.33 12.81
C ASN A 51 -13.99 14.81 12.98
N GLU A 52 -13.88 14.08 11.87
CA GLU A 52 -13.67 12.63 11.85
C GLU A 52 -12.46 12.28 10.97
N ALA A 53 -11.84 11.14 11.24
CA ALA A 53 -10.81 10.61 10.37
C ALA A 53 -11.44 10.20 9.03
N ALA A 54 -10.76 10.50 7.91
CA ALA A 54 -11.19 10.00 6.62
C ALA A 54 -11.10 8.45 6.60
N PRO A 55 -12.22 7.74 6.34
CA PRO A 55 -12.20 6.29 6.21
C PRO A 55 -11.56 5.90 4.87
N ASP A 56 -11.07 4.66 4.78
CA ASP A 56 -10.54 4.03 3.56
C ASP A 56 -9.68 4.98 2.73
N ARG A 57 -8.61 5.52 3.34
CA ARG A 57 -7.75 6.52 2.68
C ARG A 57 -7.17 5.95 1.39
N TYR A 58 -7.07 6.80 0.36
CA TYR A 58 -6.52 6.42 -0.94
C TYR A 58 -5.00 6.14 -0.92
N VAL A 59 -4.33 6.41 0.21
CA VAL A 59 -2.94 6.07 0.50
C VAL A 59 -2.82 5.58 1.93
N TYR A 60 -1.86 4.69 2.16
CA TYR A 60 -1.47 4.24 3.49
C TYR A 60 -0.54 5.27 4.16
N TYR A 61 -0.94 5.78 5.32
CA TYR A 61 -0.05 6.49 6.23
C TYR A 61 0.43 5.54 7.32
N PRO A 62 1.73 5.26 7.43
CA PRO A 62 2.23 4.32 8.42
C PRO A 62 1.82 4.65 9.85
N GLY A 63 1.39 3.64 10.61
CA GLY A 63 0.93 3.77 12.00
C GLY A 63 -0.50 4.31 12.18
N THR A 64 -1.26 4.53 11.10
CA THR A 64 -2.60 5.15 11.18
C THR A 64 -3.77 4.18 10.96
N GLU A 65 -3.50 2.93 10.60
CA GLU A 65 -4.50 1.91 10.26
C GLU A 65 -4.31 0.66 11.10
N VAL A 66 -5.39 0.22 11.74
CA VAL A 66 -5.44 -1.05 12.48
C VAL A 66 -5.52 -2.18 11.46
N LEU A 67 -4.63 -3.17 11.58
CA LEU A 67 -4.63 -4.35 10.71
C LEU A 67 -5.64 -5.37 11.23
N GLY A 68 -6.57 -5.82 10.37
CA GLY A 68 -7.59 -6.81 10.73
C GLY A 68 -7.00 -8.20 10.99
N ALA A 69 -7.69 -9.05 11.75
CA ALA A 69 -7.21 -10.38 12.13
C ALA A 69 -6.94 -11.32 10.92
N ASP A 70 -7.75 -11.20 9.86
CA ASP A 70 -7.64 -11.97 8.62
C ASP A 70 -6.99 -11.15 7.49
N GLU A 71 -6.16 -10.17 7.84
CA GLU A 71 -5.50 -9.25 6.91
C GLU A 71 -3.98 -9.41 6.90
N ILE A 72 -3.37 -9.13 5.75
CA ILE A 72 -1.92 -9.02 5.56
C ILE A 72 -1.63 -7.68 4.90
N ARG A 73 -0.62 -6.96 5.40
CA ARG A 73 -0.08 -5.77 4.75
C ARG A 73 1.35 -6.01 4.30
N LEU A 74 1.60 -5.81 3.00
CA LEU A 74 2.91 -5.94 2.38
C LEU A 74 3.41 -4.54 1.99
N ILE A 75 4.61 -4.19 2.42
CA ILE A 75 5.22 -2.89 2.16
C ILE A 75 6.56 -3.10 1.47
N ALA A 76 6.71 -2.51 0.27
CA ALA A 76 7.97 -2.44 -0.43
C ALA A 76 8.87 -1.37 0.21
N LEU A 77 9.87 -1.80 0.96
CA LEU A 77 10.88 -0.92 1.56
C LEU A 77 12.04 -0.65 0.61
N GLY A 78 12.21 -1.49 -0.41
CA GLY A 78 13.08 -1.22 -1.54
C GLY A 78 12.86 -2.21 -2.67
N THR A 79 13.06 -1.74 -3.90
CA THR A 79 12.76 -2.47 -5.15
C THR A 79 13.84 -2.20 -6.20
N GLY A 80 15.03 -1.80 -5.75
CA GLY A 80 16.13 -1.34 -6.57
C GLY A 80 17.08 -2.46 -6.98
N MET A 81 18.32 -2.06 -7.25
CA MET A 81 19.41 -2.91 -7.75
C MET A 81 20.66 -2.63 -6.89
N PRO A 82 21.77 -3.39 -7.04
CA PRO A 82 23.04 -3.06 -6.38
C PRO A 82 23.56 -1.65 -6.73
N ALA A 83 23.25 -1.17 -7.94
CA ALA A 83 23.50 0.21 -8.32
C ALA A 83 22.56 1.15 -7.56
N ALA A 84 23.09 1.77 -6.50
CA ALA A 84 22.31 2.61 -5.59
C ALA A 84 21.65 3.80 -6.30
N ARG A 85 20.37 4.03 -5.99
CA ARG A 85 19.59 5.17 -6.50
C ARG A 85 18.76 5.76 -5.35
N ARG A 86 18.76 7.09 -5.24
CA ARG A 86 17.97 7.80 -4.21
C ARG A 86 16.48 7.44 -4.25
N SER A 87 15.92 7.26 -5.44
CA SER A 87 14.49 6.99 -5.64
C SER A 87 14.08 5.55 -5.34
N GLN A 88 15.03 4.61 -5.22
CA GLN A 88 14.77 3.19 -5.08
C GLN A 88 15.91 2.53 -4.27
N ALA A 89 15.66 2.30 -2.98
CA ALA A 89 16.51 1.45 -2.16
C ALA A 89 16.57 0.02 -2.73
N ALA A 90 17.63 -0.72 -2.39
CA ALA A 90 17.76 -2.12 -2.77
C ALA A 90 16.70 -3.02 -2.09
N THR A 91 16.57 -4.27 -2.54
CA THR A 91 15.44 -5.16 -2.21
C THR A 91 15.19 -5.26 -0.71
N CYS A 92 13.95 -4.96 -0.29
CA CYS A 92 13.49 -5.16 1.08
C CYS A 92 11.97 -5.12 1.12
N TRP A 93 11.37 -6.08 1.82
CA TRP A 93 9.93 -6.18 2.01
C TRP A 93 9.60 -6.35 3.49
N LEU A 94 8.59 -5.64 3.96
CA LEU A 94 7.97 -5.88 5.26
C LEU A 94 6.62 -6.54 5.06
N VAL A 95 6.40 -7.65 5.77
CA VAL A 95 5.11 -8.33 5.88
C VAL A 95 4.59 -8.11 7.30
N GLU A 96 3.41 -7.50 7.43
CA GLU A 96 2.66 -7.39 8.68
C GLU A 96 1.45 -8.33 8.61
N LEU A 97 1.26 -9.16 9.63
CA LEU A 97 0.13 -10.08 9.73
C LEU A 97 -0.88 -9.59 10.78
N GLY A 98 -2.17 -9.86 10.55
CA GLY A 98 -3.26 -9.55 11.47
C GLY A 98 -3.13 -10.13 12.89
N ASN A 99 -2.33 -11.19 13.05
CA ASN A 99 -2.01 -11.78 14.35
C ASN A 99 -0.95 -10.97 15.14
N GLY A 100 -0.42 -9.90 14.57
CA GLY A 100 0.58 -9.01 15.17
C GLY A 100 2.02 -9.28 14.71
N ASP A 101 2.30 -10.45 14.15
CA ASP A 101 3.64 -10.81 13.68
C ASP A 101 4.09 -9.94 12.51
N LYS A 102 5.41 -9.71 12.43
CA LYS A 102 6.05 -8.98 11.35
C LYS A 102 7.33 -9.68 10.92
N PHE A 103 7.56 -9.69 9.62
CA PHE A 103 8.71 -10.36 9.02
C PHE A 103 9.33 -9.46 7.96
N ILE A 104 10.66 -9.39 7.98
CA ILE A 104 11.44 -8.69 6.96
C ILE A 104 11.98 -9.72 5.98
N PHE A 105 11.76 -9.51 4.69
CA PHE A 105 12.34 -10.31 3.62
C PHE A 105 13.34 -9.44 2.85
N ASP A 106 14.61 -9.81 2.96
CA ASP A 106 15.78 -9.03 2.58
C ASP A 106 15.85 -7.66 3.27
N ILE A 107 17.06 -7.10 3.34
CA ILE A 107 17.34 -5.77 3.85
C ILE A 107 18.51 -5.15 3.08
N GLY A 108 18.27 -4.94 1.79
CA GLY A 108 19.25 -4.35 0.88
C GLY A 108 19.66 -2.92 1.26
N THR A 109 20.83 -2.51 0.78
CA THR A 109 21.38 -1.16 1.01
C THR A 109 20.36 -0.03 0.80
N GLY A 110 20.20 0.83 1.81
CA GLY A 110 19.30 1.98 1.82
C GLY A 110 17.88 1.72 2.33
N ALA A 111 17.47 0.45 2.51
CA ALA A 111 16.12 0.09 2.95
C ALA A 111 15.80 0.54 4.39
N ASN A 112 16.81 0.69 5.26
CA ASN A 112 16.61 1.13 6.65
C ASN A 112 15.92 2.50 6.75
N ALA A 113 16.17 3.40 5.80
CA ALA A 113 15.55 4.72 5.79
C ALA A 113 14.03 4.62 5.60
N ASN A 114 13.59 3.77 4.67
CA ASN A 114 12.17 3.53 4.41
C ASN A 114 11.52 2.77 5.57
N MET A 115 12.23 1.78 6.14
CA MET A 115 11.75 1.02 7.30
C MET A 115 11.51 1.92 8.52
N SER A 116 12.45 2.82 8.80
CA SER A 116 12.36 3.73 9.95
C SER A 116 11.20 4.74 9.82
N ALA A 117 10.76 5.01 8.59
CA ALA A 117 9.60 5.87 8.33
C ALA A 117 8.25 5.20 8.68
N LEU A 118 8.24 3.88 8.97
CA LEU A 118 7.00 3.15 9.24
C LEU A 118 6.44 3.31 10.65
N MET A 119 7.16 3.98 11.56
CA MET A 119 6.76 4.17 12.96
C MET A 119 6.55 2.86 13.75
N ILE A 120 7.21 1.78 13.33
CA ILE A 120 7.14 0.48 14.00
C ILE A 120 8.32 0.38 14.99
N PRO A 121 8.07 0.08 16.28
CA PRO A 121 9.14 -0.22 17.24
C PRO A 121 10.04 -1.36 16.76
N PHE A 122 11.36 -1.20 16.92
CA PHE A 122 12.33 -2.19 16.46
C PHE A 122 12.22 -3.56 17.14
N ASP A 123 11.61 -3.63 18.33
CA ASP A 123 11.24 -4.89 19.01
C ASP A 123 10.26 -5.75 18.18
N TYR A 124 9.49 -5.15 17.28
CA TYR A 124 8.62 -5.89 16.37
C TYR A 124 9.28 -6.21 15.02
N LEU A 125 10.53 -5.79 14.82
CA LEU A 125 11.28 -5.92 13.56
C LEU A 125 12.54 -6.78 13.77
N ASN A 126 12.39 -7.91 14.48
CA ASN A 126 13.51 -8.75 14.87
C ASN A 126 13.65 -10.04 14.04
N ARG A 127 12.70 -10.36 13.15
CA ARG A 127 12.71 -11.58 12.33
C ARG A 127 13.02 -11.27 10.86
N ILE A 128 14.17 -11.72 10.37
CA ILE A 128 14.70 -11.38 9.05
C ILE A 128 14.97 -12.65 8.24
N PHE A 129 14.47 -12.68 7.01
CA PHE A 129 14.69 -13.75 6.05
C PHE A 129 15.52 -13.19 4.89
N LEU A 130 16.71 -13.74 4.68
CA LEU A 130 17.59 -13.38 3.58
C LEU A 130 17.44 -14.41 2.46
N THR A 131 17.14 -13.95 1.26
CA THR A 131 17.03 -14.81 0.07
C THR A 131 18.40 -15.31 -0.37
N HIS A 132 19.39 -14.44 -0.36
CA HIS A 132 20.81 -14.72 -0.64
C HIS A 132 21.69 -13.58 -0.12
N LEU A 133 23.00 -13.66 -0.35
CA LEU A 133 24.02 -12.81 0.30
C LEU A 133 24.63 -11.74 -0.61
N HIS A 134 23.95 -11.32 -1.68
CA HIS A 134 24.35 -10.11 -2.40
C HIS A 134 24.01 -8.85 -1.60
N THR A 135 24.83 -7.82 -1.70
CA THR A 135 24.72 -6.61 -0.86
C THR A 135 23.38 -5.88 -0.99
N ASP A 136 22.73 -5.98 -2.16
CA ASP A 136 21.40 -5.45 -2.41
C ASP A 136 20.25 -6.26 -1.77
N HIS A 137 20.57 -7.31 -1.02
CA HIS A 137 19.63 -8.14 -0.26
C HIS A 137 19.90 -8.19 1.24
N TRP A 138 21.08 -7.77 1.72
CA TRP A 138 21.37 -7.76 3.17
C TRP A 138 22.29 -6.63 3.65
N GLY A 139 22.69 -5.72 2.75
CA GLY A 139 23.70 -4.70 3.03
C GLY A 139 23.32 -3.71 4.14
N ASP A 140 22.03 -3.57 4.46
CA ASP A 140 21.54 -2.72 5.55
C ASP A 140 21.33 -3.48 6.87
N LEU A 141 21.62 -4.78 6.93
CA LEU A 141 21.57 -5.57 8.16
C LEU A 141 22.39 -4.96 9.31
N PRO A 142 23.63 -4.45 9.09
CA PRO A 142 24.39 -3.80 10.16
C PRO A 142 23.69 -2.56 10.72
N GLY A 143 23.00 -1.81 9.86
CA GLY A 143 22.23 -0.63 10.25
C GLY A 143 20.99 -1.00 11.08
N LEU A 144 20.29 -2.07 10.73
CA LEU A 144 19.18 -2.58 11.55
C LEU A 144 19.67 -3.14 12.89
N TRP A 145 20.82 -3.82 12.89
CA TRP A 145 21.45 -4.36 14.09
C TRP A 145 21.84 -3.25 15.08
N ALA A 146 22.71 -2.32 14.67
CA ALA A 146 23.18 -1.24 15.53
C ALA A 146 22.07 -0.21 15.83
N GLY A 147 21.37 0.24 14.77
CA GLY A 147 20.31 1.24 14.89
C GLY A 147 19.18 0.77 15.79
N GLY A 148 18.71 -0.46 15.61
CA GLY A 148 17.68 -1.02 16.48
C GLY A 148 18.11 -1.17 17.94
N TRP A 149 19.38 -1.51 18.20
CA TRP A 149 19.90 -1.51 19.58
C TRP A 149 19.88 -0.12 20.19
N THR A 150 20.37 0.90 19.47
CA THR A 150 20.33 2.29 19.96
C THR A 150 18.90 2.84 20.11
N ALA A 151 17.95 2.33 19.31
CA ALA A 151 16.53 2.64 19.40
C ALA A 151 15.80 1.87 20.51
N GLY A 152 16.51 1.07 21.29
CA GLY A 152 15.96 0.40 22.47
C GLY A 152 15.40 -1.00 22.24
N ARG A 153 15.72 -1.67 21.11
CA ARG A 153 15.36 -3.08 20.94
C ARG A 153 15.99 -3.92 22.07
N THR A 154 15.15 -4.68 22.76
CA THR A 154 15.52 -5.50 23.93
C THR A 154 15.66 -6.99 23.63
N ILE A 155 15.27 -7.40 22.43
CA ILE A 155 15.33 -8.80 21.96
C ILE A 155 16.36 -8.99 20.84
N PRO A 156 16.91 -10.21 20.65
CA PRO A 156 17.87 -10.47 19.59
C PRO A 156 17.24 -10.39 18.20
N LEU A 157 18.07 -10.11 17.20
CA LEU A 157 17.71 -10.40 15.81
C LEU A 157 17.76 -11.92 15.58
N GLU A 158 16.72 -12.43 14.92
CA GLU A 158 16.63 -13.80 14.43
C GLU A 158 16.72 -13.76 12.90
N ILE A 159 17.69 -14.46 12.35
CA ILE A 159 18.04 -14.39 10.92
C ILE A 159 17.97 -15.78 10.32
N TRP A 160 17.16 -15.90 9.27
CA TRP A 160 17.08 -17.10 8.42
C TRP A 160 17.67 -16.77 7.06
N GLY A 161 18.43 -17.70 6.49
CA GLY A 161 19.00 -17.55 5.16
C GLY A 161 19.65 -18.84 4.66
N PRO A 162 20.14 -18.86 3.41
CA PRO A 162 20.64 -20.07 2.79
C PRO A 162 22.00 -20.54 3.34
N SER A 163 22.23 -21.85 3.27
CA SER A 163 23.58 -22.40 3.29
C SER A 163 24.31 -22.12 1.97
N GLY A 164 25.64 -22.17 2.00
CA GLY A 164 26.47 -22.13 0.80
C GLY A 164 26.92 -23.52 0.34
N ALA A 165 27.64 -23.57 -0.78
CA ALA A 165 28.33 -24.79 -1.23
C ALA A 165 29.42 -25.24 -0.24
N VAL A 166 30.00 -24.28 0.50
CA VAL A 166 30.91 -24.47 1.62
C VAL A 166 30.46 -23.57 2.78
N PRO A 167 30.85 -23.84 4.05
CA PRO A 167 30.42 -23.05 5.20
C PRO A 167 30.64 -21.55 5.04
N GLU A 168 31.75 -21.14 4.43
CA GLU A 168 32.16 -19.74 4.21
C GLU A 168 31.23 -18.97 3.27
N MET A 169 30.43 -19.70 2.48
CA MET A 169 29.45 -19.13 1.54
C MET A 169 28.02 -19.10 2.09
N GLY A 170 27.80 -19.50 3.36
CA GLY A 170 26.48 -19.54 3.98
C GLY A 170 26.16 -18.35 4.88
N THR A 171 24.87 -18.14 5.16
CA THR A 171 24.38 -17.05 6.02
C THR A 171 25.02 -17.06 7.41
N LYS A 172 25.23 -18.25 8.00
CA LYS A 172 25.86 -18.36 9.32
C LYS A 172 27.26 -17.72 9.33
N TYR A 173 28.13 -18.12 8.40
CA TYR A 173 29.48 -17.58 8.32
C TYR A 173 29.45 -16.07 8.04
N ALA A 174 28.62 -15.62 7.10
CA ALA A 174 28.47 -14.20 6.81
C ALA A 174 28.04 -13.39 8.05
N VAL A 175 27.04 -13.86 8.81
CA VAL A 175 26.54 -13.17 10.01
C VAL A 175 27.54 -13.21 11.17
N GLU A 176 28.33 -14.27 11.30
CA GLU A 176 29.38 -14.35 12.33
C GLU A 176 30.59 -13.43 12.05
N HIS A 177 30.75 -12.95 10.80
CA HIS A 177 31.92 -12.19 10.34
C HIS A 177 31.58 -10.84 9.67
N PHE A 178 30.34 -10.34 9.72
CA PHE A 178 29.99 -9.07 9.04
C PHE A 178 30.43 -7.82 9.81
N LEU A 179 30.88 -7.97 11.06
CA LEU A 179 31.44 -6.92 11.90
C LEU A 179 32.96 -7.08 12.06
#